data_AF-A0A9D0J4P4-F1
#
_entry.id   AF-A0A9D0J4P4-F1
#
_cell.length_a   1.000
_cell.length_b   1.000
_cell.length_c   1.000
_cell.angle_alpha   90.00
_cell.angle_beta   90.00
_cell.angle_gamma   90.00
#
_symmetry.space_group_name_H-M   'P 1'
#
loop_
_entity.id
_entity.type
_entity.pdbx_description
1 polymer ?
#
loop_
_entity_poly.entity_id
_entity_poly.type
_entity_poly.pdbx_seq_one_letter_code
_entity_poly.pdbx_strand_id
1 'polypeptide(L)'
;MKLLLAMDRDDTQEGLLVPIAEAAVWAILDIEAGEVSEVLFFSDKEAAMQTWPEAVIVIGDYEPFMEFLEQQMMVLVAPMQRSIDDIVEAYLFKELHEPAF
;
A
#
# COMPACT_ATOMS: atom_id res chain seq x y z
N MET A 1 -2.04 -11.59 4.40
CA MET A 1 -1.53 -11.04 3.13
C MET A 1 -1.08 -9.64 3.42
N LYS A 2 0.13 -9.28 2.98
CA LYS A 2 0.75 -8.00 3.34
C LYS A 2 0.70 -6.99 2.22
N LEU A 3 0.08 -5.84 2.50
CA LEU A 3 0.01 -4.70 1.59
C LEU A 3 0.98 -3.62 2.04
N LEU A 4 1.78 -3.09 1.13
CA LEU A 4 2.66 -1.94 1.34
C LEU A 4 1.98 -0.66 0.85
N LEU A 5 1.96 0.37 1.69
CA LEU A 5 1.39 1.67 1.39
C LEU A 5 2.41 2.79 1.63
N ALA A 6 2.47 3.76 0.71
CA ALA A 6 3.17 5.03 0.89
C ALA A 6 2.23 6.04 1.56
N MET A 7 2.56 6.50 2.76
CA MET A 7 1.66 7.28 3.62
C MET A 7 2.26 8.65 3.98
N ASP A 8 1.39 9.63 4.29
CA ASP A 8 1.79 10.97 4.72
C ASP A 8 2.19 11.08 6.21
N ARG A 9 1.73 10.16 7.05
CA ARG A 9 2.00 10.08 8.50
C ARG A 9 1.75 8.69 9.06
N ASP A 10 2.27 8.42 10.25
CA ASP A 10 2.14 7.17 11.01
C ASP A 10 0.88 7.14 11.88
N ASP A 11 -0.27 7.45 11.28
CA ASP A 11 -1.57 7.47 11.95
C ASP A 11 -2.55 6.55 11.22
N THR A 12 -3.13 5.59 11.94
CA THR A 12 -4.07 4.62 11.34
C THR A 12 -5.42 5.21 10.96
N GLN A 13 -5.84 6.30 11.60
CA GLN A 13 -7.15 6.91 11.40
C GLN A 13 -7.08 8.09 10.43
N GLU A 14 -6.04 8.92 10.55
CA GLU A 14 -5.92 10.15 9.76
C GLU A 14 -4.86 10.06 8.64
N GLY A 15 -4.07 8.99 8.60
CA GLY A 15 -3.06 8.78 7.56
C GLY A 15 -3.67 8.55 6.19
N LEU A 16 -3.04 9.15 5.17
CA LEU A 16 -3.48 9.11 3.79
C LEU A 16 -2.41 8.53 2.87
N LEU A 17 -2.86 7.75 1.89
CA LEU A 17 -2.06 7.24 0.79
C LEU A 17 -1.65 8.39 -0.14
N VAL A 18 -0.34 8.53 -0.30
CA VAL A 18 0.33 9.57 -1.09
C VAL A 18 1.13 8.93 -2.23
N PRO A 19 1.59 9.73 -3.20
CA PRO A 19 2.56 9.24 -4.18
C PRO A 19 3.76 8.57 -3.52
N ILE A 20 4.36 7.57 -4.18
CA ILE A 20 5.57 6.89 -3.67
C ILE A 20 6.68 7.91 -3.40
N ALA A 21 6.81 8.91 -4.29
CA ALA A 21 7.81 9.96 -4.17
C ALA A 21 7.58 10.91 -2.98
N GLU A 22 6.38 10.93 -2.41
CA GLU A 22 5.98 11.82 -1.31
C GLU A 22 5.81 11.06 0.02
N ALA A 23 6.14 9.77 0.06
CA ALA A 23 6.03 8.94 1.25
C ALA A 23 6.83 9.54 2.43
N ALA A 24 6.13 9.91 3.49
CA ALA A 24 6.74 10.29 4.77
C ALA A 24 6.97 9.06 5.66
N VAL A 25 6.07 8.08 5.55
CA VAL A 25 6.17 6.78 6.23
C VAL A 25 5.65 5.68 5.31
N TRP A 26 6.10 4.46 5.56
CA TRP A 26 5.67 3.25 4.87
C TRP A 26 4.85 2.39 5.82
N ALA A 27 3.63 2.04 5.41
CA ALA A 27 2.76 1.17 6.20
C ALA A 27 2.71 -0.23 5.60
N ILE A 28 2.73 -1.24 6.47
CA ILE A 28 2.41 -2.63 6.14
C ILE A 28 1.08 -2.95 6.78
N LEU A 29 0.08 -3.29 5.97
CA LEU A 29 -1.19 -3.85 6.42
C LEU A 29 -1.11 -5.36 6.32
N ASP A 30 -1.23 -6.08 7.43
CA ASP A 30 -1.42 -7.53 7.40
C ASP A 30 -2.92 -7.85 7.43
N ILE A 31 -3.37 -8.54 6.40
CA ILE A 31 -4.77 -8.94 6.21
C ILE A 31 -4.88 -10.44 6.41
N GLU A 32 -5.56 -10.87 7.47
CA GLU A 32 -5.83 -12.26 7.78
C GLU A 32 -7.34 -12.52 7.81
N ALA A 33 -7.79 -13.62 7.19
CA ALA A 33 -9.20 -13.99 7.13
C ALA A 33 -10.16 -12.90 6.60
N GLY A 34 -9.65 -11.92 5.82
CA GLY A 34 -10.43 -10.82 5.27
C GLY A 34 -10.55 -9.59 6.18
N GLU A 35 -9.78 -9.52 7.27
CA GLU A 35 -9.73 -8.40 8.19
C GLU A 35 -8.27 -7.94 8.40
N VAL A 36 -8.07 -6.67 8.75
CA VAL A 36 -6.74 -6.17 9.13
C VAL A 36 -6.40 -6.71 10.50
N SER A 37 -5.37 -7.55 10.58
CA SER A 37 -4.86 -8.07 11.86
C SER A 37 -3.84 -7.13 12.49
N GLU A 38 -3.04 -6.45 11.67
CA GLU A 38 -1.97 -5.55 12.13
C GLU A 38 -1.66 -4.44 11.11
N VAL A 39 -1.27 -3.28 11.63
CA VAL A 39 -0.69 -2.17 10.85
C VAL A 39 0.67 -1.84 11.45
N LEU A 40 1.72 -1.95 10.65
CA LEU A 40 3.09 -1.60 11.04
C LEU A 40 3.56 -0.38 10.25
N PHE A 41 4.18 0.59 10.92
CA PHE A 41 4.74 1.78 10.29
C PHE A 41 6.27 1.76 10.34
N PHE A 42 6.88 2.18 9.23
CA PHE A 42 8.32 2.25 9.05
C PHE A 42 8.70 3.60 8.45
N SER A 43 9.68 4.27 9.05
CA SER A 43 10.22 5.53 8.49
C SER A 43 11.03 5.32 7.21
N ASP A 44 11.34 4.07 6.87
CA ASP A 44 12.18 3.70 5.74
C ASP A 44 11.56 2.55 4.95
N LYS A 45 11.63 2.65 3.61
CA LYS A 45 11.05 1.67 2.70
C LYS A 45 11.75 0.31 2.80
N GLU A 46 13.08 0.29 2.92
CA GLU A 46 13.87 -0.95 2.96
C GLU A 46 13.53 -1.75 4.22
N ALA A 47 13.30 -1.08 5.35
CA ALA A 47 12.80 -1.71 6.57
C ALA A 47 11.39 -2.30 6.39
N ALA A 48 10.47 -1.59 5.74
CA ALA A 48 9.15 -2.13 5.40
C ALA A 48 9.25 -3.35 4.47
N MET A 49 10.14 -3.30 3.47
CA MET A 49 10.34 -4.41 2.52
C MET A 49 10.86 -5.69 3.19
N GLN A 50 11.55 -5.60 4.34
CA GLN A 50 11.97 -6.78 5.11
C GLN A 50 10.79 -7.57 5.69
N THR A 51 9.57 -7.03 5.70
CA THR A 51 8.38 -7.78 6.11
C THR A 51 7.82 -8.69 5.01
N TRP A 52 8.45 -8.67 3.82
CA TRP A 52 8.03 -9.37 2.60
C TRP A 52 6.58 -9.05 2.19
N PRO A 53 6.27 -7.77 1.89
CA PRO A 53 4.96 -7.42 1.35
C PRO A 53 4.70 -8.14 0.02
N GLU A 54 3.46 -8.54 -0.20
CA GLU A 54 3.02 -9.28 -1.39
C GLU A 54 2.48 -8.33 -2.47
N ALA A 55 1.95 -7.18 -2.06
CA ALA A 55 1.45 -6.15 -2.95
C ALA A 55 1.85 -4.76 -2.47
N VAL A 56 2.02 -3.83 -3.41
CA VAL A 56 2.10 -2.39 -3.15
C VAL A 56 0.85 -1.71 -3.69
N ILE A 57 0.26 -0.82 -2.89
CA ILE A 57 -0.88 0.00 -3.29
C ILE A 57 -0.34 1.37 -3.71
N VAL A 58 -0.69 1.80 -4.92
CA VAL A 58 -0.25 3.07 -5.50
C VAL A 58 -1.46 3.93 -5.86
N ILE A 59 -1.30 5.25 -5.85
CA ILE A 59 -2.44 6.18 -6.04
C ILE A 59 -2.86 6.35 -7.50
N GLY A 60 -2.09 5.82 -8.45
CA GLY A 60 -2.33 6.02 -9.87
C GLY A 60 -1.37 5.23 -10.78
N ASP A 61 -1.71 5.19 -12.07
CA ASP A 61 -0.99 4.40 -13.09
C ASP A 61 0.42 4.94 -13.44
N TYR A 62 0.74 6.17 -13.04
CA TYR A 62 1.98 6.85 -13.43
C TYR A 62 3.01 6.96 -12.29
N GLU A 63 2.87 6.12 -11.27
CA GLU A 63 3.78 6.05 -10.13
C GLU A 63 5.07 5.27 -10.47
N PRO A 64 6.21 5.53 -9.79
CA PRO A 64 7.47 4.86 -10.02
C PRO A 64 7.51 3.44 -9.41
N PHE A 65 6.54 2.58 -9.76
CA PHE A 65 6.35 1.27 -9.12
C PHE A 65 7.17 0.12 -9.75
N MET A 66 7.96 0.41 -10.80
CA MET A 66 8.71 -0.63 -11.54
C MET A 66 9.60 -1.48 -10.63
N GLU A 67 10.20 -0.89 -9.59
CA GLU A 67 11.04 -1.62 -8.63
C GLU A 67 10.28 -2.72 -7.85
N PHE A 68 8.97 -2.58 -7.67
CA PHE A 68 8.15 -3.56 -6.96
C PHE A 68 7.80 -4.73 -7.89
N LEU A 69 7.55 -4.44 -9.18
CA LEU A 69 7.38 -5.48 -10.19
C LEU A 69 8.65 -6.34 -10.34
N GLU A 70 9.83 -5.71 -10.33
CA GLU A 70 11.13 -6.42 -10.36
C GLU A 70 11.31 -7.34 -9.15
N GLN A 71 10.73 -6.98 -8.01
CA GLN A 71 10.69 -7.76 -6.77
C GLN A 71 9.53 -8.77 -6.72
N GLN A 72 8.82 -8.98 -7.83
CA GLN A 72 7.69 -9.91 -7.96
C GLN A 72 6.50 -9.57 -7.05
N MET A 73 6.38 -8.31 -6.62
CA MET A 73 5.20 -7.84 -5.91
C MET A 73 4.08 -7.51 -6.89
N MET A 74 2.85 -7.70 -6.44
CA MET A 74 1.68 -7.19 -7.15
C MET A 74 1.62 -5.67 -7.02
N VAL A 75 1.30 -4.97 -8.09
CA VAL A 75 1.03 -3.52 -8.04
C VAL A 75 -0.47 -3.33 -8.23
N LEU A 76 -1.10 -2.66 -7.26
CA LEU A 76 -2.52 -2.36 -7.28
C LEU A 76 -2.73 -0.85 -7.21
N VAL A 77 -3.58 -0.33 -8.08
CA VAL A 77 -3.90 1.09 -8.18
C VAL A 77 -5.19 1.38 -7.40
N ALA A 78 -5.12 2.37 -6.51
CA ALA A 78 -6.22 2.93 -5.74
C ALA A 78 -6.58 4.32 -6.29
N PRO A 79 -7.52 4.41 -7.26
CA PRO A 79 -7.78 5.66 -7.98
C PRO A 79 -8.52 6.71 -7.15
N MET A 80 -9.25 6.30 -6.12
CA MET A 80 -10.07 7.21 -5.30
C MET A 80 -9.81 7.09 -3.80
N GLN A 81 -9.37 5.91 -3.35
CA GLN A 81 -9.18 5.59 -1.94
C GLN A 81 -7.90 6.25 -1.41
N ARG A 82 -7.98 6.78 -0.19
CA ARG A 82 -6.85 7.48 0.45
C ARG A 82 -6.61 7.00 1.87
N SER A 83 -7.65 6.79 2.67
CA SER A 83 -7.49 6.26 4.02
C SER A 83 -7.16 4.78 4.00
N ILE A 84 -6.59 4.26 5.10
CA ILE A 84 -6.32 2.82 5.26
C ILE A 84 -7.63 2.02 5.14
N ASP A 85 -8.70 2.48 5.80
CA ASP A 85 -10.00 1.80 5.79
C ASP A 85 -10.55 1.69 4.36
N ASP A 86 -10.53 2.79 3.59
CA ASP A 86 -11.01 2.78 2.20
C ASP A 86 -10.18 1.81 1.32
N ILE A 87 -8.86 1.76 1.53
CA ILE A 87 -7.95 0.90 0.76
C ILE A 87 -8.20 -0.57 1.08
N VAL A 88 -8.38 -0.90 2.36
CA VAL A 88 -8.70 -2.26 2.81
C VAL A 88 -10.05 -2.68 2.24
N GLU A 89 -11.06 -1.82 2.32
CA GLU A 89 -12.38 -2.09 1.77
C GLU A 89 -12.30 -2.37 0.26
N ALA A 90 -11.67 -1.47 -0.50
CA ALA A 90 -11.49 -1.63 -1.94
C ALA A 90 -10.68 -2.90 -2.30
N TYR A 91 -9.69 -3.27 -1.48
CA TYR A 91 -8.94 -4.52 -1.66
C TYR A 91 -9.85 -5.74 -1.47
N LEU A 92 -10.63 -5.78 -0.38
CA LEU A 92 -11.55 -6.89 -0.07
C LEU A 92 -12.65 -7.05 -1.12
N PHE A 93 -13.17 -5.94 -1.65
CA PHE A 93 -14.18 -5.93 -2.71
C PHE A 93 -13.60 -6.05 -4.13
N LYS A 94 -12.27 -6.14 -4.28
CA LYS A 94 -11.55 -6.25 -5.56
C LYS A 94 -11.82 -5.07 -6.50
N GLU A 95 -11.87 -3.87 -5.94
CA GLU A 95 -12.06 -2.60 -6.67
C GLU A 95 -10.74 -1.96 -7.09
N LEU A 96 -9.62 -2.42 -6.51
CA LEU A 96 -8.28 -2.06 -6.97
C LEU A 96 -7.95 -2.78 -8.27
N HIS A 97 -7.21 -2.12 -9.16
CA HIS A 97 -6.86 -2.67 -10.47
C HIS A 97 -5.34 -2.67 -10.71
N GLU A 98 -4.90 -3.48 -11.66
CA GLU A 98 -3.51 -3.42 -12.12
C GLU A 98 -3.26 -2.12 -12.90
N PRO A 99 -2.02 -1.59 -12.93
CA PRO A 99 -1.69 -0.41 -13.70
C PRO A 99 -2.03 -0.57 -15.19
N ALA A 100 -2.60 0.47 -15.79
CA ALA A 100 -2.82 0.50 -17.23
C ALA A 100 -1.50 0.84 -17.97
N PHE A 101 -0.87 -0.16 -18.59
CA PHE A 101 0.31 -0.02 -19.47
C PHE A 101 0.00 -0.30 -20.94
#